data_AF-A0A2E3FM20-F1
#
_entry.id   AF-A0A2E3FM20-F1
#
_cell.length_a   1.000
_cell.length_b   1.000
_cell.length_c   1.000
_cell.angle_alpha   90.00
_cell.angle_beta   90.00
_cell.angle_gamma   90.00
#
_symmetry.space_group_name_H-M   'P 1'
#
loop_
_entity.id
_entity.type
_entity.pdbx_description
1 polymer ?
#
loop_
_entity_poly.entity_id
_entity_poly.type
_entity_poly.pdbx_seq_one_letter_code
_entity_poly.pdbx_strand_id
1 'polypeptide(L)'
;MSKVSHKFLAGFCMGIAEITPGISGATIAGLFNVYKEFVTFLHVFSPIKLKPNLKYFSDEINFSFIIPLLLGMVISVYLSAYAIDYFRNNYLYELKIFLSAVMLVAVIKNCVLDQSLNDSFIYLFDFILGLILAIIISLSLVELDFNNIFLLILAGLMAFTAFLLPGISGSLVLVILGVYGNITTAIKDFDVMFLVPFIVGMVISFLIIPAQIIKMINSNEVKTKVFFSGLILGSVPAVWLHLS
;
A
#
# COMPACT_ATOMS: atom_id res chain seq x y z
N MET A 1 -21.60 -13.50 11.99
CA MET A 1 -21.24 -13.41 10.57
C MET A 1 -20.75 -14.77 10.09
N SER A 2 -21.07 -15.20 8.87
CA SER A 2 -20.47 -16.42 8.30
C SER A 2 -18.97 -16.20 8.10
N LYS A 3 -18.15 -17.27 8.17
CA LYS A 3 -16.70 -17.18 7.91
C LYS A 3 -16.40 -16.55 6.54
N VAL A 4 -17.28 -16.71 5.55
CA VAL A 4 -17.17 -16.09 4.23
C VAL A 4 -17.42 -14.58 4.30
N SER A 5 -18.51 -14.15 4.96
CA SER A 5 -18.84 -12.72 5.09
C SER A 5 -17.81 -11.93 5.88
N HIS A 6 -17.19 -12.54 6.91
CA HIS A 6 -16.12 -11.91 7.68
C HIS A 6 -14.92 -11.59 6.80
N LYS A 7 -14.49 -12.55 5.98
CA LYS A 7 -13.33 -12.39 5.09
C LYS A 7 -13.61 -11.40 3.96
N PHE A 8 -14.82 -11.43 3.41
CA PHE A 8 -15.25 -10.41 2.46
C PHE A 8 -15.20 -9.01 3.07
N LEU A 9 -15.74 -8.83 4.28
CA LEU A 9 -15.71 -7.53 4.96
C LEU A 9 -14.29 -7.10 5.29
N ALA A 10 -13.43 -8.02 5.74
CA ALA A 10 -12.02 -7.74 5.98
C ALA A 10 -11.34 -7.25 4.70
N GLY A 11 -11.55 -7.95 3.58
CA GLY A 11 -11.03 -7.56 2.27
C GLY A 11 -11.56 -6.20 1.82
N PHE A 12 -12.85 -5.95 2.01
CA PHE A 12 -13.49 -4.67 1.72
C PHE A 12 -12.82 -3.53 2.50
N CYS A 13 -12.69 -3.64 3.82
CA CYS A 13 -12.02 -2.64 4.64
C CYS A 13 -10.53 -2.49 4.28
N MET A 14 -9.85 -3.58 3.91
CA MET A 14 -8.47 -3.52 3.39
C MET A 14 -8.39 -2.70 2.10
N GLY A 15 -9.35 -2.84 1.18
CA GLY A 15 -9.40 -2.07 -0.07
C GLY A 15 -9.61 -0.58 0.16
N ILE A 16 -10.51 -0.19 1.08
CA ILE A 16 -10.70 1.22 1.47
C ILE A 16 -9.40 1.81 1.99
N ALA A 17 -8.76 1.09 2.92
CA ALA A 17 -7.51 1.52 3.51
C ALA A 17 -6.42 1.68 2.45
N GLU A 18 -6.29 0.72 1.54
CA GLU A 18 -5.21 0.74 0.56
C GLU A 18 -5.34 1.89 -0.45
N ILE A 19 -6.57 2.28 -0.81
CA ILE A 19 -6.78 3.46 -1.65
C ILE A 19 -6.56 4.76 -0.87
N THR A 20 -6.62 4.78 0.47
CA THR A 20 -6.48 6.00 1.27
C THR A 20 -5.03 6.20 1.70
N PRO A 21 -4.29 7.19 1.16
CA PRO A 21 -2.92 7.47 1.56
C PRO A 21 -2.75 7.61 3.08
N GLY A 22 -1.79 6.88 3.63
CA GLY A 22 -1.51 6.86 5.08
C GLY A 22 -2.23 5.77 5.86
N ILE A 23 -3.19 5.03 5.27
CA ILE A 23 -3.79 3.85 5.90
C ILE A 23 -3.28 2.58 5.20
N SER A 24 -2.69 1.66 5.95
CA SER A 24 -2.15 0.42 5.40
C SER A 24 -3.19 -0.70 5.40
N GLY A 25 -3.45 -1.31 4.23
CA GLY A 25 -4.32 -2.50 4.14
C GLY A 25 -3.83 -3.66 5.02
N ALA A 26 -2.50 -3.82 5.17
CA ALA A 26 -1.92 -4.83 6.07
C ALA A 26 -2.27 -4.57 7.56
N THR A 27 -2.41 -3.31 7.99
CA THR A 27 -2.86 -2.98 9.35
C THR A 27 -4.32 -3.38 9.56
N ILE A 28 -5.19 -3.08 8.58
CA ILE A 28 -6.60 -3.49 8.62
C ILE A 28 -6.71 -5.03 8.61
N ALA A 29 -5.90 -5.71 7.81
CA ALA A 29 -5.85 -7.17 7.83
C ALA A 29 -5.53 -7.72 9.23
N GLY A 30 -4.67 -7.02 9.99
CA GLY A 30 -4.34 -7.34 11.38
C GLY A 30 -5.55 -7.18 12.31
N LEU A 31 -6.27 -6.06 12.21
CA LEU A 31 -7.49 -5.79 12.99
C LEU A 31 -8.58 -6.84 12.78
N PHE A 32 -8.72 -7.34 11.55
CA PHE A 32 -9.66 -8.40 11.21
C PHE A 32 -9.15 -9.83 11.49
N ASN A 33 -7.93 -9.97 12.03
CA ASN A 33 -7.23 -11.23 12.26
C ASN A 33 -7.03 -12.10 11.00
N VAL A 34 -6.96 -11.49 9.82
CA VAL A 34 -6.75 -12.16 8.52
C VAL A 34 -5.33 -12.00 7.98
N TYR A 35 -4.50 -11.15 8.61
CA TYR A 35 -3.14 -10.85 8.15
C TYR A 35 -2.24 -12.09 8.02
N LYS A 36 -2.24 -12.97 9.02
CA LYS A 36 -1.40 -14.19 8.99
C LYS A 36 -1.75 -15.09 7.81
N GLU A 37 -3.04 -15.34 7.60
CA GLU A 37 -3.55 -16.16 6.50
C GLU A 37 -3.28 -15.52 5.14
N PHE A 38 -3.39 -14.19 5.04
CA PHE A 38 -3.02 -13.42 3.85
C PHE A 38 -1.53 -13.57 3.53
N VAL A 39 -0.65 -13.33 4.50
CA VAL A 39 0.80 -13.49 4.32
C VAL A 39 1.14 -14.93 3.94
N THR A 40 0.57 -15.93 4.60
CA THR A 40 0.77 -17.34 4.22
C THR A 40 0.40 -17.61 2.76
N PHE A 41 -0.72 -17.05 2.29
CA PHE A 41 -1.10 -17.13 0.87
C PHE A 41 -0.02 -16.52 -0.04
N LEU A 42 0.53 -15.35 0.29
CA LEU A 42 1.61 -14.74 -0.49
C LEU A 42 2.86 -15.64 -0.55
N HIS A 43 3.17 -16.34 0.55
CA HIS A 43 4.34 -17.23 0.62
C HIS A 43 4.27 -18.45 -0.30
N VAL A 44 3.07 -18.89 -0.69
CA VAL A 44 2.90 -19.99 -1.64
C VAL A 44 3.54 -19.67 -2.99
N PHE A 45 3.56 -18.39 -3.38
CA PHE A 45 4.10 -17.93 -4.65
C PHE A 45 5.58 -17.55 -4.60
N SER A 46 6.24 -17.75 -3.45
CA SER A 46 7.66 -17.45 -3.31
C SER A 46 8.50 -18.31 -4.27
N PRO A 47 9.39 -17.71 -5.09
CA PRO A 47 10.25 -18.41 -6.05
C PRO A 47 11.11 -19.50 -5.42
N ILE A 48 11.44 -19.32 -4.13
CA ILE A 48 12.27 -20.25 -3.34
C ILE A 48 11.54 -21.56 -3.06
N LYS A 49 10.19 -21.55 -3.03
CA LYS A 49 9.35 -22.71 -2.74
C LYS A 49 8.60 -23.25 -3.95
N LEU A 50 8.78 -22.66 -5.14
CA LEU A 50 8.09 -23.09 -6.35
C LEU A 50 8.49 -24.51 -6.74
N LYS A 51 7.66 -25.48 -6.33
CA LYS A 51 7.55 -26.75 -7.04
C LYS A 51 6.54 -26.54 -8.16
N PRO A 52 6.88 -26.80 -9.44
CA PRO A 52 6.01 -26.52 -10.58
C PRO A 52 4.87 -27.55 -10.72
N ASN A 53 4.15 -27.82 -9.64
CA ASN A 53 3.04 -28.78 -9.62
C ASN A 53 1.73 -28.04 -9.28
N LEU A 54 0.74 -28.10 -10.17
CA LEU A 54 -0.59 -27.51 -9.96
C LEU A 54 -1.27 -28.04 -8.69
N LYS A 55 -0.96 -29.28 -8.27
CA LYS A 55 -1.49 -29.89 -7.05
C LYS A 55 -0.92 -29.26 -5.77
N TYR A 56 0.30 -28.72 -5.83
CA TYR A 56 0.88 -27.99 -4.70
C TYR A 56 0.04 -26.74 -4.37
N PHE A 57 -0.37 -25.99 -5.39
CA PHE A 57 -1.18 -24.79 -5.20
C PHE A 57 -2.58 -25.09 -4.69
N SER A 58 -3.22 -26.17 -5.17
CA SER A 58 -4.55 -26.53 -4.67
C SER A 58 -4.55 -26.92 -3.19
N ASP A 59 -3.47 -27.55 -2.74
CA ASP A 59 -3.35 -28.09 -1.39
C ASP A 59 -2.90 -27.00 -0.39
N GLU A 60 -2.11 -26.02 -0.84
CA GLU A 60 -1.58 -24.94 0.01
C GLU A 60 -2.44 -23.67 0.02
N ILE A 61 -3.23 -23.42 -1.05
CA ILE A 61 -4.09 -22.23 -1.13
C ILE A 61 -5.45 -22.53 -0.51
N ASN A 62 -5.77 -21.82 0.57
CA ASN A 62 -7.12 -21.82 1.13
C ASN A 62 -8.07 -20.94 0.30
N PHE A 63 -8.70 -21.51 -0.73
CA PHE A 63 -9.66 -20.79 -1.60
C PHE A 63 -10.86 -20.22 -0.85
N SER A 64 -11.34 -20.93 0.19
CA SER A 64 -12.42 -20.44 1.06
C SER A 64 -12.02 -19.20 1.85
N PHE A 65 -10.71 -18.91 1.93
CA PHE A 65 -10.16 -17.71 2.52
C PHE A 65 -9.92 -16.60 1.50
N ILE A 66 -9.12 -16.89 0.47
CA ILE A 66 -8.59 -15.85 -0.40
C ILE A 66 -9.63 -15.28 -1.37
N ILE A 67 -10.58 -16.10 -1.86
CA ILE A 67 -11.58 -15.63 -2.83
C ILE A 67 -12.47 -14.54 -2.23
N PRO A 68 -13.13 -14.74 -1.06
CA PRO A 68 -13.96 -13.68 -0.47
C PRO A 68 -13.13 -12.42 -0.13
N LEU A 69 -11.90 -12.61 0.37
CA LEU A 69 -11.01 -11.51 0.74
C LEU A 69 -10.66 -10.64 -0.48
N LEU A 70 -10.16 -11.25 -1.56
CA LEU A 70 -9.79 -10.52 -2.78
C LEU A 70 -11.01 -9.89 -3.46
N LEU A 71 -12.16 -10.57 -3.48
CA LEU A 71 -13.39 -9.99 -4.01
C LEU A 71 -13.80 -8.72 -3.24
N GLY A 72 -13.77 -8.77 -1.90
CA GLY A 72 -14.04 -7.59 -1.07
C GLY A 72 -13.06 -6.46 -1.37
N MET A 73 -11.77 -6.79 -1.48
CA MET A 73 -10.71 -5.81 -1.75
C MET A 73 -10.86 -5.16 -3.13
N VAL A 74 -11.07 -5.94 -4.20
CA VAL A 74 -11.24 -5.42 -5.56
C VAL A 74 -12.48 -4.54 -5.68
N ILE A 75 -13.62 -4.99 -5.14
CA ILE A 75 -14.87 -4.21 -5.15
C ILE A 75 -14.68 -2.90 -4.40
N SER A 76 -14.04 -2.95 -3.23
CA SER A 76 -13.79 -1.74 -2.46
C SER A 76 -12.82 -0.80 -3.16
N VAL A 77 -11.72 -1.30 -3.75
CA VAL A 77 -10.75 -0.47 -4.46
C VAL A 77 -11.43 0.30 -5.58
N TYR A 78 -12.29 -0.39 -6.34
CA TYR A 78 -13.08 0.23 -7.41
C TYR A 78 -14.04 1.32 -6.86
N LEU A 79 -14.85 1.00 -5.86
CA LEU A 79 -15.79 1.96 -5.27
C LEU A 79 -15.08 3.16 -4.60
N SER A 80 -13.96 2.90 -3.92
CA SER A 80 -13.15 3.94 -3.31
C SER A 80 -12.47 4.82 -4.36
N ALA A 81 -12.04 4.28 -5.51
CA ALA A 81 -11.52 5.08 -6.60
C ALA A 81 -12.56 6.07 -7.15
N TYR A 82 -13.82 5.63 -7.30
CA TYR A 82 -14.94 6.54 -7.62
C TYR A 82 -15.13 7.63 -6.57
N ALA A 83 -15.12 7.26 -5.29
CA ALA A 83 -15.28 8.23 -4.20
C ALA A 83 -14.13 9.25 -4.18
N ILE A 84 -12.88 8.79 -4.28
CA ILE A 84 -11.69 9.67 -4.33
C ILE A 84 -11.76 10.61 -5.52
N ASP A 85 -12.13 10.13 -6.71
CA ASP A 85 -12.28 10.97 -7.90
C ASP A 85 -13.39 12.01 -7.73
N TYR A 86 -14.52 11.62 -7.13
CA TYR A 86 -15.59 12.55 -6.81
C TYR A 86 -15.13 13.65 -5.83
N PHE A 87 -14.41 13.29 -4.77
CA PHE A 87 -13.87 14.27 -3.82
C PHE A 87 -12.76 15.13 -4.44
N ARG A 88 -11.92 14.60 -5.33
CA ARG A 88 -10.94 15.38 -6.09
C ARG A 88 -11.61 16.46 -6.93
N ASN A 89 -12.67 16.10 -7.65
CA ASN A 89 -13.32 17.01 -8.59
C ASN A 89 -14.25 18.04 -7.90
N ASN A 90 -14.81 17.73 -6.73
CA ASN A 90 -15.81 18.58 -6.08
C ASN A 90 -15.34 19.20 -4.75
N TYR A 91 -14.39 18.58 -4.04
CA TYR A 91 -13.99 18.91 -2.67
C TYR A 91 -12.47 18.71 -2.47
N LEU A 92 -11.66 19.20 -3.42
CA LEU A 92 -10.22 18.92 -3.47
C LEU A 92 -9.49 19.34 -2.19
N TYR A 93 -9.81 20.51 -1.64
CA TYR A 93 -9.15 21.05 -0.45
C TYR A 93 -9.50 20.23 0.80
N GLU A 94 -10.76 19.85 0.95
CA GLU A 94 -11.24 18.99 2.03
C GLU A 94 -10.57 17.62 1.97
N LEU A 95 -10.43 17.05 0.77
CA LEU A 95 -9.71 15.79 0.58
C LEU A 95 -8.24 15.93 0.95
N LYS A 96 -7.56 17.00 0.54
CA LYS A 96 -6.14 17.26 0.90
C LYS A 96 -5.96 17.37 2.41
N ILE A 97 -6.85 18.08 3.10
CA ILE A 97 -6.84 18.19 4.57
C ILE A 97 -7.08 16.82 5.22
N PHE A 98 -8.08 16.08 4.75
CA PHE A 98 -8.40 14.75 5.26
C PHE A 98 -7.22 13.79 5.13
N LEU A 99 -6.60 13.69 3.93
CA LEU A 99 -5.44 12.83 3.69
C LEU A 99 -4.24 13.25 4.54
N SER A 100 -3.96 14.55 4.63
CA SER A 100 -2.86 15.05 5.48
C SER A 100 -3.07 14.70 6.95
N ALA A 101 -4.31 14.80 7.46
CA ALA A 101 -4.65 14.44 8.83
C ALA A 101 -4.50 12.93 9.09
N VAL A 102 -4.98 12.10 8.17
CA VAL A 102 -4.83 10.64 8.22
C VAL A 102 -3.36 10.23 8.25
N MET A 103 -2.53 10.87 7.41
CA MET A 103 -1.09 10.64 7.38
C MET A 103 -0.40 11.03 8.69
N LEU A 104 -0.78 12.16 9.31
CA LEU A 104 -0.28 12.54 10.64
C LEU A 104 -0.65 11.51 11.72
N VAL A 105 -1.90 11.03 11.71
CA VAL A 105 -2.35 9.97 12.63
C VAL A 105 -1.54 8.68 12.42
N ALA A 106 -1.23 8.32 11.18
CA ALA A 106 -0.40 7.16 10.87
C ALA A 106 1.01 7.29 11.43
N VAL A 107 1.63 8.48 11.35
CA VAL A 107 2.94 8.76 11.94
C VAL A 107 2.91 8.60 13.46
N ILE A 108 1.88 9.15 14.12
CA ILE A 108 1.69 9.02 15.57
C ILE A 108 1.51 7.55 15.95
N LYS A 109 0.68 6.81 15.21
CA LYS A 109 0.48 5.38 15.45
C LYS A 109 1.80 4.60 15.36
N ASN A 110 2.52 4.76 14.27
CA ASN A 110 3.73 3.99 13.98
C ASN A 110 4.90 4.33 14.93
N CYS A 111 5.02 5.58 15.37
CA CYS A 111 6.13 6.03 16.24
C CYS A 111 5.80 6.01 17.73
N VAL A 112 4.53 5.93 18.13
CA VAL A 112 4.10 6.12 19.53
C VAL A 112 3.20 5.00 20.05
N LEU A 113 2.25 4.51 19.24
CA LEU A 113 1.25 3.54 19.70
C LEU A 113 1.70 2.09 19.47
N ASP A 114 2.33 1.82 18.33
CA ASP A 114 2.78 0.46 17.97
C ASP A 114 4.09 0.06 18.68
N GLN A 115 4.79 1.01 19.32
CA GLN A 115 6.07 0.83 20.00
C GLN A 115 6.37 1.97 20.99
N SER A 116 7.35 1.79 21.89
CA SER A 116 7.70 2.85 22.84
C SER A 116 8.39 4.04 22.14
N LEU A 117 8.16 5.25 22.65
CA LEU A 117 8.81 6.46 22.10
C LEU A 117 10.34 6.34 22.13
N ASN A 118 10.91 5.74 23.16
CA ASN A 118 12.36 5.58 23.28
C ASN A 118 12.91 4.69 22.16
N ASP A 119 12.20 3.63 21.79
CA ASP A 119 12.60 2.75 20.68
C ASP A 119 12.54 3.50 19.34
N SER A 120 11.55 4.38 19.16
CA SER A 120 11.46 5.25 17.99
C SER A 120 12.62 6.24 17.92
N PHE A 121 13.01 6.83 19.05
CA PHE A 121 14.11 7.81 19.11
C PHE A 121 15.47 7.22 18.71
N ILE A 122 15.70 5.92 18.94
CA ILE A 122 16.92 5.22 18.49
C ILE A 122 17.09 5.34 16.96
N TYR A 123 15.97 5.38 16.22
CA TYR A 123 15.95 5.43 14.76
C TYR A 123 15.59 6.82 14.21
N LEU A 124 15.82 7.89 14.97
CA LEU A 124 15.53 9.26 14.55
C LEU A 124 16.24 9.65 13.24
N PHE A 125 17.45 9.14 13.02
CA PHE A 125 18.18 9.34 11.76
C PHE A 125 17.42 8.75 10.57
N ASP A 126 16.88 7.52 10.71
CA ASP A 126 16.09 6.88 9.67
C ASP A 126 14.78 7.64 9.40
N PHE A 127 14.14 8.18 10.44
CA PHE A 127 12.98 9.06 10.27
C PHE A 127 13.32 10.29 9.43
N ILE A 128 14.40 11.00 9.77
CA ILE A 128 14.84 12.21 9.06
C ILE A 128 15.21 11.87 7.61
N LEU A 129 15.89 10.75 7.39
CA LEU A 129 16.27 10.29 6.06
C LEU A 129 15.03 10.00 5.19
N GLY A 130 14.02 9.32 5.73
CA GLY A 130 12.73 9.12 5.06
C GLY A 130 12.02 10.44 4.75
N LEU A 131 11.97 11.35 5.73
CA LEU A 131 11.34 12.66 5.57
C LEU A 131 12.00 13.50 4.47
N ILE A 132 13.32 13.59 4.47
CA ILE A 132 14.08 14.32 3.44
C ILE A 132 13.88 13.68 2.08
N LEU A 133 13.93 12.36 1.97
CA LEU A 133 13.72 11.65 0.71
C LEU A 133 12.35 11.97 0.10
N ALA A 134 11.28 11.89 0.90
CA ALA A 134 9.94 12.21 0.45
C ALA A 134 9.79 13.69 0.05
N ILE A 135 10.38 14.62 0.81
CA ILE A 135 10.34 16.05 0.48
C ILE A 135 11.07 16.34 -0.82
N ILE A 136 12.26 15.76 -1.04
CA ILE A 136 13.04 15.94 -2.28
C ILE A 136 12.23 15.48 -3.49
N ILE A 137 11.57 14.32 -3.39
CA ILE A 137 10.73 13.80 -4.48
C ILE A 137 9.50 14.72 -4.67
N SER A 138 8.83 15.09 -3.59
CA SER A 138 7.62 15.94 -3.61
C SER A 138 7.86 17.34 -4.16
N LEU A 139 9.05 17.91 -3.93
CA LEU A 139 9.43 19.24 -4.40
C LEU A 139 10.23 19.21 -5.70
N SER A 140 10.46 18.03 -6.27
CA SER A 140 11.18 17.93 -7.53
C SER A 140 10.39 18.64 -8.64
N LEU A 141 11.05 19.53 -9.37
CA LEU A 141 10.44 20.26 -10.49
C LEU A 141 10.30 19.38 -11.75
N VAL A 142 10.79 18.15 -11.69
CA VAL A 142 10.74 17.19 -12.79
C VAL A 142 9.47 16.37 -12.62
N GLU A 143 8.44 16.70 -13.39
CA GLU A 143 7.26 15.85 -13.48
C GLU A 143 7.62 14.51 -14.12
N LEU A 144 7.35 13.42 -13.41
CA LEU A 144 7.52 12.07 -13.93
C LEU A 144 6.44 11.80 -14.98
N ASP A 145 6.84 11.54 -16.22
CA ASP A 145 5.91 11.21 -17.30
C ASP A 145 5.44 9.74 -17.19
N PHE A 146 4.30 9.55 -16.52
CA PHE A 146 3.69 8.23 -16.38
C PHE A 146 2.95 7.73 -17.62
N ASN A 147 3.10 8.37 -18.79
CA ASN A 147 2.87 7.67 -20.07
C ASN A 147 3.99 6.66 -20.38
N ASN A 148 5.13 6.77 -19.70
CA ASN A 148 6.23 5.82 -19.82
C ASN A 148 5.90 4.50 -19.11
N ILE A 149 5.78 3.42 -19.90
CA ILE A 149 5.52 2.04 -19.43
C ILE A 149 6.50 1.63 -18.33
N PHE A 150 7.79 1.98 -18.45
CA PHE A 150 8.79 1.61 -17.46
C PHE A 150 8.53 2.27 -16.10
N LEU A 151 8.15 3.55 -16.09
CA LEU A 151 7.82 4.28 -14.86
C LEU A 151 6.56 3.72 -14.20
N LEU A 152 5.55 3.31 -14.98
CA LEU A 152 4.36 2.63 -14.47
C LEU A 152 4.67 1.27 -13.83
N ILE A 153 5.52 0.47 -14.48
CA ILE A 153 5.99 -0.80 -13.90
C ILE A 153 6.72 -0.54 -12.58
N LEU A 154 7.61 0.46 -12.54
CA LEU A 154 8.35 0.81 -11.33
C LEU A 154 7.40 1.29 -10.21
N ALA A 155 6.41 2.11 -10.54
CA ALA A 155 5.40 2.57 -9.59
C ALA A 155 4.61 1.39 -8.99
N GLY A 156 4.16 0.44 -9.83
CA GLY A 156 3.46 -0.77 -9.37
C GLY A 156 4.33 -1.66 -8.48
N LEU A 157 5.60 -1.82 -8.85
CA LEU A 157 6.57 -2.57 -8.05
C LEU A 157 6.76 -1.93 -6.68
N MET A 158 7.00 -0.63 -6.61
CA MET A 158 7.22 0.08 -5.34
C MET A 158 5.95 0.12 -4.49
N ALA A 159 4.79 0.39 -5.09
CA ALA A 159 3.51 0.44 -4.38
C ALA A 159 3.14 -0.92 -3.76
N PHE A 160 3.30 -2.03 -4.50
CA PHE A 160 3.02 -3.35 -3.95
C PHE A 160 4.03 -3.76 -2.88
N THR A 161 5.32 -3.42 -3.06
CA THR A 161 6.35 -3.64 -2.04
C THR A 161 6.01 -2.93 -0.72
N ALA A 162 5.53 -1.70 -0.82
CA ALA A 162 5.06 -0.91 0.31
C ALA A 162 3.83 -1.52 0.98
N PHE A 163 2.83 -1.95 0.20
CA PHE A 163 1.63 -2.64 0.70
C PHE A 163 1.95 -3.90 1.52
N LEU A 164 2.96 -4.67 1.11
CA LEU A 164 3.34 -5.89 1.80
C LEU A 164 3.94 -5.66 3.20
N LEU A 165 4.42 -4.45 3.50
CA LEU A 165 5.00 -4.11 4.79
C LEU A 165 3.91 -3.56 5.75
N PRO A 166 3.73 -4.16 6.94
CA PRO A 166 2.76 -3.68 7.92
C PRO A 166 2.95 -2.20 8.29
N GLY A 167 1.87 -1.44 8.20
CA GLY A 167 1.88 -0.02 8.59
C GLY A 167 2.29 0.92 7.46
N ILE A 168 2.52 0.39 6.25
CA ILE A 168 2.85 1.16 5.06
C ILE A 168 1.78 0.92 4.00
N SER A 169 1.39 1.98 3.30
CA SER A 169 0.35 1.96 2.26
C SER A 169 0.99 2.14 0.89
N GLY A 170 0.58 1.35 -0.10
CA GLY A 170 1.01 1.50 -1.48
C GLY A 170 0.54 2.80 -2.10
N SER A 171 -0.67 3.29 -1.76
CA SER A 171 -1.18 4.57 -2.26
C SER A 171 -0.34 5.77 -1.82
N LEU A 172 0.29 5.71 -0.65
CA LEU A 172 1.24 6.74 -0.20
C LEU A 172 2.43 6.84 -1.16
N VAL A 173 2.98 5.71 -1.58
CA VAL A 173 4.08 5.68 -2.55
C VAL A 173 3.62 6.30 -3.87
N LEU A 174 2.39 6.02 -4.31
CA LEU A 174 1.83 6.63 -5.51
C LEU A 174 1.66 8.15 -5.39
N VAL A 175 1.31 8.66 -4.20
CA VAL A 175 1.22 10.11 -3.94
C VAL A 175 2.61 10.74 -4.01
N ILE A 176 3.62 10.15 -3.36
CA ILE A 176 5.01 10.62 -3.41
C ILE A 176 5.49 10.69 -4.87
N LEU A 177 5.22 9.63 -5.64
CA LEU A 177 5.58 9.55 -7.05
C LEU A 177 4.75 10.49 -7.95
N GLY A 178 3.64 11.04 -7.46
CA GLY A 178 2.75 11.91 -8.23
C GLY A 178 1.81 11.19 -9.20
N VAL A 179 1.71 9.85 -9.15
CA VAL A 179 0.89 9.03 -10.08
C VAL A 179 -0.46 8.60 -9.48
N TYR A 180 -0.72 8.91 -8.22
CA TYR A 180 -1.94 8.48 -7.51
C TYR A 180 -3.24 8.92 -8.21
N GLY A 181 -3.31 10.16 -8.69
CA GLY A 181 -4.48 10.68 -9.43
C GLY A 181 -4.73 9.91 -10.71
N ASN A 182 -3.68 9.63 -11.48
CA ASN A 182 -3.74 8.85 -12.72
C ASN A 182 -4.23 7.42 -12.46
N ILE A 183 -3.69 6.75 -11.43
CA ILE A 183 -4.09 5.37 -11.10
C ILE A 183 -5.54 5.31 -10.62
N THR A 184 -5.97 6.21 -9.74
CA THR A 184 -7.37 6.23 -9.26
C THR A 184 -8.36 6.54 -10.37
N THR A 185 -8.01 7.45 -11.29
CA THR A 185 -8.81 7.75 -12.49
C THR A 185 -8.85 6.54 -13.43
N ALA A 186 -7.72 5.90 -13.71
CA ALA A 186 -7.64 4.71 -14.55
C ALA A 186 -8.44 3.52 -13.98
N ILE A 187 -8.47 3.34 -12.66
CA ILE A 187 -9.32 2.34 -11.99
C ILE A 187 -10.80 2.67 -12.19
N LYS A 188 -11.18 3.94 -11.98
CA LYS A 188 -12.56 4.41 -12.16
C LYS A 188 -13.05 4.17 -13.60
N ASP A 189 -12.24 4.57 -14.57
CA ASP A 189 -12.59 4.53 -16.00
C ASP A 189 -12.33 3.16 -16.64
N PHE A 190 -11.84 2.18 -15.88
CA PHE A 190 -11.39 0.88 -16.40
C PHE A 190 -10.40 1.00 -17.56
N ASP A 191 -9.44 1.93 -17.46
CA ASP A 191 -8.36 2.06 -18.45
C ASP A 191 -7.35 0.92 -18.28
N VAL A 192 -7.68 -0.22 -18.90
CA VAL A 192 -6.87 -1.43 -18.88
C VAL A 192 -5.49 -1.18 -19.51
N MET A 193 -5.39 -0.32 -20.52
CA MET A 193 -4.11 -0.06 -21.19
C MET A 193 -3.12 0.63 -20.25
N PHE A 194 -3.59 1.60 -19.46
CA PHE A 194 -2.78 2.26 -18.44
C PHE A 194 -2.48 1.36 -17.24
N LEU A 195 -3.45 0.54 -16.82
CA LEU A 195 -3.31 -0.31 -15.63
C LEU A 195 -2.42 -1.54 -15.85
N VAL A 196 -2.34 -2.09 -17.07
CA VAL A 196 -1.56 -3.32 -17.34
C VAL A 196 -0.08 -3.18 -16.95
N PRO A 197 0.68 -2.15 -17.39
CA PRO A 197 2.05 -1.94 -16.96
C PRO A 197 2.21 -1.84 -15.44
N PHE A 198 1.29 -1.11 -14.79
CA PHE A 198 1.27 -0.98 -13.34
C PHE A 198 1.06 -2.33 -12.63
N ILE A 199 0.06 -3.10 -13.08
CA ILE A 199 -0.24 -4.45 -12.57
C ILE A 199 0.94 -5.40 -12.79
N VAL A 200 1.64 -5.31 -13.94
CA VAL A 200 2.85 -6.10 -14.19
C VAL A 200 3.91 -5.80 -13.11
N GLY A 201 4.13 -4.53 -12.78
CA GLY A 201 5.00 -4.13 -11.66
C GLY A 201 4.58 -4.73 -10.32
N MET A 202 3.28 -4.67 -10.01
CA MET A 202 2.72 -5.29 -8.80
C MET A 202 2.96 -6.79 -8.75
N VAL A 203 2.75 -7.50 -9.87
CA VAL A 203 2.95 -8.96 -9.97
C VAL A 203 4.43 -9.32 -9.81
N ILE A 204 5.35 -8.54 -10.40
CA ILE A 204 6.79 -8.73 -10.22
C ILE A 204 7.16 -8.61 -8.74
N SER A 205 6.68 -7.56 -8.07
CA SER A 205 6.89 -7.38 -6.62
C SER A 205 6.29 -8.55 -5.82
N PHE A 206 5.05 -8.92 -6.11
CA PHE A 206 4.35 -10.05 -5.49
C PHE A 206 5.12 -11.36 -5.57
N LEU A 207 5.80 -11.65 -6.68
CA LEU A 207 6.58 -12.87 -6.82
C LEU A 207 7.91 -12.77 -6.06
N ILE A 208 8.65 -11.66 -6.16
CA ILE A 208 10.03 -11.59 -5.65
C ILE A 208 10.09 -11.31 -4.14
N ILE A 209 9.23 -10.42 -3.67
CA ILE A 209 9.37 -9.73 -2.39
C ILE A 209 8.90 -10.52 -1.15
N PRO A 210 7.83 -11.36 -1.17
CA PRO A 210 7.32 -12.00 0.04
C PRO A 210 8.38 -12.81 0.81
N ALA A 211 9.28 -13.49 0.08
CA ALA A 211 10.37 -14.26 0.65
C ALA A 211 11.34 -13.41 1.49
N GLN A 212 11.58 -12.18 1.05
CA GLN A 212 12.54 -11.25 1.62
C GLN A 212 11.89 -10.45 2.77
N ILE A 213 10.61 -10.10 2.63
CA ILE A 213 9.85 -9.33 3.62
C ILE A 213 9.73 -10.06 4.96
N ILE A 214 9.41 -11.36 5.00
CA ILE A 214 9.35 -12.09 6.28
C ILE A 214 10.70 -12.04 7.02
N LYS A 215 11.81 -12.12 6.28
CA LYS A 215 13.15 -12.11 6.89
C LYS A 215 13.52 -10.72 7.42
N MET A 216 13.08 -9.66 6.75
CA MET A 216 13.41 -8.29 7.09
C MET A 216 12.51 -7.73 8.20
N ILE A 217 11.19 -8.00 8.17
CA ILE A 217 10.25 -7.63 9.24
C ILE A 217 10.72 -8.21 10.58
N ASN A 218 11.08 -9.48 10.63
CA ASN A 218 11.46 -10.14 11.88
C ASN A 218 12.78 -9.64 12.50
N SER A 219 13.59 -8.87 11.76
CA SER A 219 14.91 -8.40 12.24
C SER A 219 14.99 -6.89 12.50
N ASN A 220 14.16 -6.05 11.88
CA ASN A 220 14.25 -4.59 11.98
C ASN A 220 12.87 -3.87 11.91
N GLU A 221 11.82 -4.46 12.51
CA GLU A 221 10.44 -3.92 12.44
C GLU A 221 10.34 -2.45 12.86
N VAL A 222 10.90 -2.12 14.04
CA VAL A 222 10.87 -0.76 14.63
C VAL A 222 11.54 0.26 13.72
N LYS A 223 12.76 -0.05 13.24
CA LYS A 223 13.51 0.79 12.30
C LYS A 223 12.73 1.06 11.02
N THR A 224 12.11 0.02 10.46
CA THR A 224 11.33 0.10 9.23
C THR A 224 10.12 1.01 9.42
N LYS A 225 9.33 0.81 10.48
CA LYS A 225 8.19 1.67 10.80
C LYS A 225 8.60 3.14 10.93
N VAL A 226 9.71 3.42 11.63
CA VAL A 226 10.20 4.79 11.85
C VAL A 226 10.66 5.47 10.56
N PHE A 227 11.43 4.77 9.71
CA PHE A 227 11.82 5.28 8.38
C PHE A 227 10.59 5.65 7.54
N PHE A 228 9.60 4.77 7.47
CA PHE A 228 8.39 5.01 6.69
C PHE A 228 7.47 6.07 7.31
N SER A 229 7.45 6.25 8.63
CA SER A 229 6.81 7.41 9.26
C SER A 229 7.44 8.73 8.80
N GLY A 230 8.76 8.75 8.61
CA GLY A 230 9.46 9.87 7.97
C GLY A 230 8.93 10.12 6.56
N LEU A 231 8.85 9.08 5.73
CA LEU A 231 8.29 9.16 4.37
C LEU A 231 6.83 9.65 4.37
N ILE A 232 5.98 9.15 5.27
CA ILE A 232 4.59 9.57 5.42
C ILE A 232 4.54 11.08 5.70
N LEU A 233 5.26 11.56 6.72
CA LEU A 233 5.25 12.97 7.06
C LEU A 233 5.82 13.85 5.92
N GLY A 234 6.93 13.42 5.33
CA GLY A 234 7.58 14.14 4.23
C GLY A 234 6.80 14.13 2.91
N SER A 235 5.77 13.30 2.78
CA SER A 235 4.90 13.23 1.60
C SER A 235 3.65 14.11 1.69
N VAL A 236 3.40 14.75 2.85
CA VAL A 236 2.32 15.74 2.98
C VAL A 236 2.42 16.81 1.88
N PRO A 237 3.59 17.43 1.58
CA PRO A 237 3.71 18.36 0.46
C PRO A 237 3.25 17.78 -0.90
N ALA A 238 3.53 16.51 -1.21
CA ALA A 238 3.06 15.88 -2.46
C ALA A 238 1.53 15.81 -2.54
N VAL A 239 0.82 15.59 -1.42
CA VAL A 239 -0.65 15.67 -1.40
C VAL A 239 -1.13 17.05 -1.84
N TRP A 240 -0.42 18.11 -1.45
CA TRP A 240 -0.83 19.47 -1.80
C TRP A 240 -0.43 19.88 -3.22
N LEU A 241 0.72 19.40 -3.69
CA LEU A 241 1.30 19.74 -4.98
C LEU A 241 0.81 18.87 -6.14
N HIS A 242 0.75 17.54 -5.96
CA HIS A 242 0.50 16.59 -7.04
C HIS A 242 -0.95 16.12 -7.12
N LEU A 243 -1.70 16.17 -6.00
CA LEU A 243 -3.12 15.82 -6.03
C LEU A 243 -3.89 16.98 -6.68
N SER A 244 -4.37 16.74 -7.90
CA SER A 244 -5.20 17.68 -8.68
C SER A 244 -6.48 17.00 -9.17
#